data_AF-A0A453T8D5-F1
#
_entry.id   AF-A0A453T8D5-F1
#
_cell.length_a   1.000
_cell.length_b   1.000
_cell.length_c   1.000
_cell.angle_alpha   90.00
_cell.angle_beta   90.00
_cell.angle_gamma   90.00
#
_symmetry.space_group_name_H-M   'P 1'
#
loop_
_entity.id
_entity.type
_entity.pdbx_description
1 polymer ?
#
loop_
_entity_poly.entity_id
_entity_poly.type
_entity_poly.pdbx_seq_one_letter_code
_entity_poly.pdbx_strand_id
1 'polypeptide(L)'
;MGPMKWIIDPSMPPLQSDEYIKTLLAKLKLKLDKFIEAVNCVIQRHSGVGVSKFSIRCGLYKEEFDHLERWINFAALSKAKILDFDLMKVYSSSKEDHQFPLEALVVQGSSCVQSLHLAGASIKTHSGICGFTLLRSLVLLYVEISGDFPGFLANCPALEDLVMIECSGVTNLSVPHQLHKLQHLVIEEMDVETVECHAAELAHFEYKGNEIPIVLNGRSKLEKVTIRFEGSNGLARVFTAVPVIFRVKILDVQAQISAYEQLQKVAPGPHGMFMHLRHMTCLLVVPSIKPNTDNGVFQLVHYGSRNPAGDVALGYDLFAP
;
A
#
# COMPACT_ATOMS: atom_id res chain seq x y z
N MET A 1 47.46 -12.93 -13.19
CA MET A 1 46.82 -13.67 -14.31
C MET A 1 45.34 -13.31 -14.27
N GLY A 2 44.93 -12.16 -14.80
CA GLY A 2 44.49 -11.96 -16.20
C GLY A 2 42.95 -11.92 -16.22
N PRO A 3 42.27 -10.84 -16.63
CA PRO A 3 40.80 -10.80 -16.61
C PRO A 3 40.25 -11.74 -17.68
N MET A 4 39.28 -12.59 -17.31
CA MET A 4 38.49 -13.37 -18.26
C MET A 4 37.86 -12.43 -19.28
N LYS A 5 38.28 -12.53 -20.54
CA LYS A 5 37.56 -11.97 -21.68
C LYS A 5 36.26 -12.76 -21.80
N TRP A 6 35.14 -12.12 -21.49
CA TRP A 6 33.83 -12.57 -21.95
C TRP A 6 33.86 -12.53 -23.48
N ILE A 7 33.93 -13.69 -24.12
CA ILE A 7 33.70 -13.81 -25.56
C ILE A 7 32.21 -13.58 -25.74
N ILE A 8 31.86 -12.40 -26.22
CA ILE A 8 30.50 -12.11 -26.66
C ILE A 8 30.25 -13.01 -27.87
N ASP A 9 29.28 -13.90 -27.75
CA ASP A 9 28.85 -14.79 -28.83
C ASP A 9 28.36 -13.94 -30.03
N PRO A 10 29.02 -14.02 -31.21
CA PRO A 10 28.64 -13.24 -32.39
C PRO A 10 27.29 -13.66 -33.00
N SER A 11 26.65 -14.71 -32.47
CA SER A 11 25.29 -15.12 -32.84
C SER A 11 24.18 -14.48 -31.97
N MET A 12 24.54 -13.70 -30.95
CA MET A 12 23.55 -12.98 -30.15
C MET A 12 23.02 -11.75 -30.93
N PRO A 13 21.71 -11.65 -31.21
CA PRO A 13 21.16 -10.48 -31.88
C PRO A 13 21.45 -9.23 -31.04
N PRO A 14 21.76 -8.07 -31.67
CA PRO A 14 22.15 -6.88 -30.93
C PRO A 14 21.05 -6.49 -29.94
N LEU A 15 21.48 -6.09 -28.74
CA LEU A 15 20.69 -5.33 -27.76
C LEU A 15 19.73 -4.40 -28.51
N GLN A 16 18.43 -4.56 -28.24
CA GLN A 16 17.32 -3.89 -28.94
C GLN A 16 17.66 -2.43 -29.27
N SER A 17 17.66 -2.06 -30.55
CA SER A 17 18.19 -0.78 -31.01
C SER A 17 17.45 0.41 -30.40
N ASP A 18 18.20 1.45 -30.00
CA ASP A 18 17.65 2.74 -29.52
C ASP A 18 16.57 3.33 -30.46
N GLU A 19 16.64 2.99 -31.74
CA GLU A 19 15.69 3.37 -32.78
C GLU A 19 14.30 2.72 -32.59
N TYR A 20 14.26 1.46 -32.14
CA TYR A 20 13.00 0.80 -31.79
C TYR A 20 12.33 1.46 -30.58
N ILE A 21 13.10 1.77 -29.54
CA ILE A 21 12.61 2.47 -28.34
C ILE A 21 12.10 3.87 -28.71
N LYS A 22 12.85 4.63 -29.50
CA LYS A 22 12.40 5.95 -30.00
C LYS A 22 11.10 5.87 -30.78
N THR A 23 10.97 4.87 -31.65
CA THR A 23 9.75 4.65 -32.44
C THR A 23 8.56 4.29 -31.55
N LEU A 24 8.78 3.46 -30.52
CA LEU A 24 7.75 3.09 -29.55
C LEU A 24 7.29 4.32 -28.74
N LEU A 25 8.24 5.12 -28.24
CA LEU A 25 7.95 6.36 -27.51
C LEU A 25 7.17 7.36 -28.36
N ALA A 26 7.54 7.53 -29.63
CA ALA A 26 6.80 8.41 -30.55
C ALA A 26 5.36 7.93 -30.79
N LYS A 27 5.14 6.62 -30.95
CA LYS A 27 3.79 6.03 -31.07
C LYS A 27 2.97 6.21 -29.79
N LEU A 28 3.58 6.06 -28.63
CA LEU A 28 2.94 6.29 -27.34
C LEU A 28 2.55 7.75 -27.16
N LYS A 29 3.44 8.69 -27.52
CA LYS A 29 3.15 10.12 -27.48
C LYS A 29 1.97 10.49 -28.37
N LEU A 30 1.93 10.01 -29.61
CA LEU A 30 0.79 10.26 -30.51
C LEU A 30 -0.55 9.75 -29.93
N LYS A 31 -0.54 8.59 -29.26
CA LYS A 31 -1.73 8.05 -28.59
C LYS A 31 -2.13 8.91 -27.38
N LEU A 32 -1.15 9.36 -26.61
CA LEU A 32 -1.34 10.27 -25.47
C LEU A 32 -1.99 11.58 -25.93
N ASP A 33 -1.46 12.21 -26.97
CA ASP A 33 -1.99 13.49 -27.48
C ASP A 33 -3.45 13.35 -27.93
N LYS A 34 -3.77 12.27 -28.66
CA LYS A 34 -5.16 11.96 -29.07
C LYS A 34 -6.08 11.71 -27.88
N PHE A 35 -5.59 11.03 -26.84
CA PHE A 35 -6.33 10.80 -25.61
C PHE A 35 -6.63 12.13 -24.91
N ILE A 36 -5.62 12.99 -24.75
CA ILE A 36 -5.75 14.31 -24.13
C ILE A 36 -6.75 15.17 -24.89
N GLU A 37 -6.66 15.21 -26.23
CA GLU A 37 -7.59 15.95 -27.07
C GLU A 37 -9.03 15.47 -26.89
N ALA A 38 -9.23 14.15 -26.86
CA ALA A 38 -10.54 13.55 -26.64
C ALA A 38 -11.12 13.91 -25.26
N VAL A 39 -10.33 13.78 -24.19
CA VAL A 39 -10.74 14.14 -22.83
C VAL A 39 -11.09 15.62 -22.75
N ASN A 40 -10.25 16.49 -23.31
CA ASN A 40 -10.49 17.93 -23.35
C ASN A 40 -11.78 18.28 -24.08
N CYS A 41 -12.05 17.62 -25.21
CA CYS A 41 -13.29 17.80 -25.96
C CYS A 41 -14.53 17.36 -25.16
N VAL A 42 -14.45 16.26 -24.42
CA VAL A 42 -15.55 15.79 -23.55
C VAL A 42 -15.82 16.80 -22.43
N ILE A 43 -14.77 17.21 -21.71
CA ILE A 43 -14.87 18.15 -20.59
C ILE A 43 -15.41 19.51 -21.03
N GLN A 44 -14.99 20.02 -22.20
CA GLN A 44 -15.48 21.29 -22.73
C GLN A 44 -16.97 21.26 -23.11
N ARG A 45 -17.48 20.10 -23.56
CA ARG A 45 -18.86 19.95 -24.03
C ARG A 45 -19.83 19.51 -22.93
N HIS A 46 -19.31 18.90 -21.87
CA HIS A 46 -20.13 18.40 -20.77
C HIS A 46 -20.41 19.52 -19.76
N SER A 47 -21.67 19.66 -19.33
CA SER A 47 -22.08 20.68 -18.36
C SER A 47 -21.61 20.42 -16.92
N GLY A 48 -20.99 19.27 -16.68
CA GLY A 48 -20.62 18.76 -15.35
C GLY A 48 -21.79 18.23 -14.52
N VAL A 49 -23.05 18.50 -14.92
CA VAL A 49 -24.22 18.05 -14.17
C VAL A 49 -24.39 16.54 -14.28
N GLY A 50 -24.62 15.87 -13.14
CA GLY A 50 -24.89 14.43 -13.09
C GLY A 50 -23.65 13.53 -13.15
N VAL A 51 -22.43 14.09 -13.20
CA VAL A 51 -21.19 13.30 -13.13
C VAL A 51 -21.03 12.74 -11.72
N SER A 52 -21.21 11.43 -11.57
CA SER A 52 -21.04 10.74 -10.28
C SER A 52 -19.63 10.19 -10.09
N LYS A 53 -19.01 9.72 -11.18
CA LYS A 53 -17.64 9.20 -11.22
C LYS A 53 -16.86 9.89 -12.34
N PHE A 54 -15.63 10.29 -12.05
CA PHE A 54 -14.68 10.80 -13.03
C PHE A 54 -13.39 10.00 -12.91
N SER A 55 -12.92 9.42 -14.02
CA SER A 55 -11.75 8.54 -14.03
C SER A 55 -10.84 8.81 -15.21
N ILE A 56 -9.55 8.89 -14.93
CA ILE A 56 -8.48 9.08 -15.91
C ILE A 56 -7.42 8.01 -15.63
N ARG A 57 -7.14 7.19 -16.64
CA ARG A 57 -6.00 6.26 -16.62
C ARG A 57 -5.06 6.64 -17.73
N CYS A 58 -4.03 7.41 -17.39
CA CYS A 58 -3.06 7.89 -18.35
C CYS A 58 -1.82 8.44 -17.63
N GLY A 59 -0.65 7.86 -17.89
CA GLY A 59 0.62 8.46 -17.47
C GLY A 59 0.89 9.75 -18.24
N LEU A 60 1.07 10.86 -17.53
CA LEU A 60 1.32 12.19 -18.11
C LEU A 60 2.78 12.59 -17.91
N TYR A 61 3.37 13.21 -18.92
CA TYR A 61 4.66 13.88 -18.76
C TYR A 61 4.45 15.32 -18.30
N LYS A 62 5.53 15.97 -17.89
CA LYS A 62 5.51 17.30 -17.27
C LYS A 62 4.84 18.34 -18.17
N GLU A 63 5.00 18.21 -19.47
CA GLU A 63 4.44 19.11 -20.48
C GLU A 63 2.91 19.05 -20.53
N GLU A 64 2.29 17.99 -19.99
CA GLU A 64 0.84 17.78 -19.99
C GLU A 64 0.15 18.12 -18.65
N PHE A 65 0.89 18.64 -17.67
CA PHE A 65 0.36 18.85 -16.32
C PHE A 65 -0.80 19.87 -16.27
N ASP A 66 -0.79 20.88 -17.15
CA ASP A 66 -1.90 21.84 -17.27
C ASP A 66 -3.23 21.17 -17.66
N HIS A 67 -3.17 20.07 -18.42
CA HIS A 67 -4.36 19.29 -18.75
C HIS A 67 -4.92 18.59 -17.53
N LEU A 68 -4.06 18.02 -16.69
CA LEU A 68 -4.48 17.35 -15.47
C LEU A 68 -5.16 18.32 -14.50
N GLU A 69 -4.59 19.52 -14.30
CA GLU A 69 -5.21 20.55 -13.46
C GLU A 69 -6.61 20.92 -13.98
N ARG A 70 -6.76 21.08 -15.29
CA ARG A 70 -8.08 21.30 -15.92
C ARG A 70 -9.04 20.13 -15.67
N TRP A 71 -8.57 18.89 -15.72
CA TRP A 71 -9.41 17.71 -15.50
C TRP A 71 -9.85 17.59 -14.04
N ILE A 72 -8.95 17.85 -13.10
CA ILE A 72 -9.24 17.88 -11.66
C ILE A 72 -10.27 18.97 -11.36
N ASN A 73 -10.08 20.18 -11.89
CA ASN A 73 -11.03 21.28 -11.72
C ASN A 73 -12.42 20.94 -12.27
N PHE A 74 -12.50 20.32 -13.46
CA PHE A 74 -13.77 19.84 -13.99
C PHE A 74 -14.42 18.82 -13.05
N ALA A 75 -13.66 17.83 -12.57
CA ALA A 75 -14.17 16.82 -11.67
C ALA A 75 -14.71 17.42 -10.37
N ALA A 76 -13.98 18.36 -9.78
CA ALA A 76 -14.38 19.09 -8.58
C ALA A 76 -15.67 19.92 -8.80
N LEU A 77 -15.71 20.71 -9.88
CA LEU A 77 -16.88 21.54 -10.24
C LEU A 77 -18.11 20.69 -10.60
N SER A 78 -17.91 19.51 -11.17
CA SER A 78 -18.97 18.54 -11.46
C SER A 78 -19.56 17.88 -10.21
N LYS A 79 -18.94 18.09 -9.03
CA LYS A 79 -19.31 17.47 -7.75
C LYS A 79 -19.28 15.94 -7.83
N ALA A 80 -18.35 15.39 -8.59
CA ALA A 80 -18.13 13.96 -8.68
C ALA A 80 -17.84 13.36 -7.29
N LYS A 81 -18.44 12.21 -7.02
CA LYS A 81 -18.31 11.50 -5.75
C LYS A 81 -17.15 10.51 -5.76
N ILE A 82 -16.83 9.97 -6.93
CA ILE A 82 -15.76 8.98 -7.10
C ILE A 82 -14.74 9.54 -8.08
N LEU A 83 -13.51 9.69 -7.63
CA LEU A 83 -12.38 10.13 -8.43
C LEU A 83 -11.36 9.00 -8.51
N ASP A 84 -10.89 8.72 -9.72
CA ASP A 84 -9.96 7.64 -9.99
C ASP A 84 -8.92 8.10 -11.01
N PHE A 85 -7.74 8.48 -10.51
CA PHE A 85 -6.62 8.98 -11.29
C PHE A 85 -5.48 7.97 -11.24
N ASP A 86 -5.33 7.19 -12.30
CA ASP A 86 -4.23 6.27 -12.50
C ASP A 86 -3.23 6.90 -13.48
N LEU A 87 -2.20 7.53 -12.93
CA LEU A 87 -1.19 8.31 -13.65
C LEU A 87 0.13 7.55 -13.82
N MET A 88 0.10 6.23 -13.61
CA MET A 88 1.27 5.37 -13.79
C MET A 88 1.80 5.42 -15.22
N LYS A 89 3.12 5.59 -15.35
CA LYS A 89 3.84 5.62 -16.63
C LYS A 89 4.37 4.21 -16.93
N VAL A 90 3.99 3.65 -18.08
CA VAL A 90 4.41 2.28 -18.48
C VAL A 90 5.90 2.24 -18.85
N TYR A 91 6.45 3.35 -19.38
CA TYR A 91 7.83 3.44 -19.84
C TYR A 91 8.42 4.81 -19.49
N SER A 92 8.85 5.01 -18.24
CA SER A 92 9.63 6.20 -17.90
C SER A 92 10.66 5.92 -16.81
N SER A 93 11.90 6.34 -17.07
CA SER A 93 12.97 6.44 -16.08
C SER A 93 12.97 7.79 -15.33
N SER A 94 12.04 8.69 -15.68
CA SER A 94 11.91 10.01 -15.05
C SER A 94 11.34 9.88 -13.65
N LYS A 95 12.04 10.41 -12.65
CA LYS A 95 11.59 10.51 -11.25
C LYS A 95 10.70 11.72 -10.97
N GLU A 96 10.34 12.50 -12.00
CA GLU A 96 9.49 13.67 -11.81
C GLU A 96 8.02 13.25 -11.81
N ASP A 97 7.48 13.07 -10.60
CA ASP A 97 6.08 12.76 -10.38
C ASP A 97 5.25 14.04 -10.28
N HIS A 98 4.05 14.00 -10.87
CA HIS A 98 3.12 15.13 -10.87
C HIS A 98 2.60 15.37 -9.46
N GLN A 99 2.75 16.59 -8.95
CA GLN A 99 2.15 16.97 -7.69
C GLN A 99 0.64 17.18 -7.87
N PHE A 100 -0.14 16.16 -7.52
CA PHE A 100 -1.60 16.19 -7.55
C PHE A 100 -2.13 17.21 -6.52
N PRO A 101 -2.87 18.26 -6.97
CA PRO A 101 -3.35 19.33 -6.11
C PRO A 101 -4.63 18.90 -5.36
N LEU A 102 -4.48 18.31 -4.17
CA LEU A 102 -5.62 17.90 -3.34
C LEU A 102 -6.59 19.06 -3.06
N GLU A 103 -6.07 20.28 -2.89
CA GLU A 103 -6.85 21.48 -2.62
C GLU A 103 -7.78 21.87 -3.77
N ALA A 104 -7.43 21.51 -5.02
CA ALA A 104 -8.28 21.77 -6.18
C ALA A 104 -9.59 20.96 -6.14
N LEU A 105 -9.66 19.90 -5.33
CA LEU A 105 -10.89 19.12 -5.10
C LEU A 105 -11.85 19.78 -4.11
N VAL A 106 -11.44 20.87 -3.46
CA VAL A 106 -12.23 21.59 -2.45
C VAL A 106 -12.81 22.85 -3.09
N VAL A 107 -14.12 22.84 -3.34
CA VAL A 107 -14.84 23.95 -3.96
C VAL A 107 -15.70 24.63 -2.91
N GLN A 108 -15.53 25.95 -2.74
CA GLN A 108 -16.27 26.73 -1.72
C GLN A 108 -16.14 26.15 -0.30
N GLY A 109 -14.96 25.61 0.03
CA GLY A 109 -14.65 25.08 1.36
C GLY A 109 -15.13 23.65 1.63
N SER A 110 -15.67 22.94 0.63
CA SER A 110 -16.06 21.53 0.78
C SER A 110 -15.77 20.71 -0.47
N SER A 111 -15.42 19.44 -0.28
CA SER A 111 -15.32 18.46 -1.37
C SER A 111 -16.53 17.52 -1.35
N CYS A 112 -17.07 17.22 -2.54
CA CYS A 112 -18.13 16.22 -2.69
C CYS A 112 -17.59 14.78 -2.83
N VAL A 113 -16.26 14.63 -2.85
CA VAL A 113 -15.57 13.36 -3.08
C VAL A 113 -15.79 12.43 -1.88
N GLN A 114 -16.23 11.21 -2.19
CA GLN A 114 -16.47 10.11 -1.26
C GLN A 114 -15.44 9.00 -1.43
N SER A 115 -14.90 8.81 -2.63
CA SER A 115 -13.83 7.87 -2.90
C SER A 115 -12.79 8.52 -3.80
N LEU A 116 -11.52 8.49 -3.36
CA LEU A 116 -10.37 8.96 -4.12
C LEU A 116 -9.39 7.81 -4.30
N HIS A 117 -9.21 7.39 -5.55
CA HIS A 117 -8.16 6.48 -5.98
C HIS A 117 -7.11 7.28 -6.76
N LEU A 118 -5.87 7.22 -6.30
CA LEU A 118 -4.74 7.92 -6.92
C LEU A 118 -3.57 6.95 -7.08
N ALA A 119 -3.07 6.81 -8.30
CA ALA A 119 -1.89 6.02 -8.59
C ALA A 119 -0.85 6.80 -9.39
N GLY A 120 0.44 6.63 -9.08
CA GLY A 120 1.55 7.20 -9.86
C GLY A 120 1.63 8.72 -9.83
N ALA A 121 1.55 9.32 -8.63
CA ALA A 121 1.56 10.77 -8.45
C ALA A 121 2.33 11.17 -7.18
N SER A 122 2.58 12.45 -7.00
CA SER A 122 3.01 13.00 -5.71
C SER A 122 1.89 13.83 -5.09
N ILE A 123 1.78 13.84 -3.77
CA ILE A 123 0.84 14.70 -3.03
C ILE A 123 1.59 15.49 -1.97
N LYS A 124 1.20 16.75 -1.80
CA LYS A 124 1.64 17.57 -0.68
C LYS A 124 0.49 17.70 0.29
N THR A 125 0.71 17.24 1.51
CA THR A 125 -0.30 17.20 2.57
C THR A 125 0.03 18.18 3.66
N HIS A 126 -0.99 18.83 4.21
CA HIS A 126 -0.88 19.63 5.42
C HIS A 126 -2.25 19.77 6.09
N SER A 127 -2.25 20.07 7.39
CA SER A 127 -3.47 20.25 8.20
C SER A 127 -4.41 21.38 7.73
N GLY A 128 -3.96 22.25 6.82
CA GLY A 128 -4.78 23.29 6.20
C GLY A 128 -5.68 22.79 5.05
N ILE A 129 -5.41 21.60 4.49
CA ILE A 129 -6.26 20.97 3.50
C ILE A 129 -7.49 20.40 4.21
N CYS A 130 -8.58 21.16 4.21
CA CYS A 130 -9.83 20.81 4.87
C CYS A 130 -10.99 20.71 3.87
N GLY A 131 -12.12 20.16 4.30
CA GLY A 131 -13.33 20.05 3.47
C GLY A 131 -13.61 18.65 2.90
N PHE A 132 -12.73 17.67 3.13
CA PHE A 132 -12.94 16.26 2.79
C PHE A 132 -13.83 15.52 3.81
N THR A 133 -14.92 16.16 4.24
CA THR A 133 -15.81 15.62 5.30
C THR A 133 -16.66 14.44 4.84
N LEU A 134 -16.74 14.19 3.53
CA LEU A 134 -17.49 13.10 2.92
C LEU A 134 -16.61 11.95 2.41
N LEU A 135 -15.28 12.09 2.48
CA LEU A 135 -14.34 11.09 1.99
C LEU A 135 -14.42 9.84 2.87
N ARG A 136 -14.83 8.72 2.27
CA ARG A 136 -14.99 7.40 2.90
C ARG A 136 -13.88 6.44 2.51
N SER A 137 -13.35 6.56 1.30
CA SER A 137 -12.31 5.66 0.80
C SER A 137 -11.17 6.47 0.19
N LEU A 138 -9.95 6.21 0.66
CA LEU A 138 -8.71 6.77 0.14
C LEU A 138 -7.78 5.61 -0.25
N VAL A 139 -7.48 5.51 -1.54
CA VAL A 139 -6.57 4.49 -2.09
C VAL A 139 -5.42 5.21 -2.78
N LEU A 140 -4.21 4.95 -2.30
CA LEU A 140 -2.97 5.52 -2.79
C LEU A 140 -2.04 4.38 -3.24
N LEU A 141 -1.66 4.38 -4.51
CA LEU A 141 -0.78 3.37 -5.11
C LEU A 141 0.43 4.06 -5.74
N TYR A 142 1.67 3.71 -5.39
CA TYR A 142 2.85 4.37 -5.97
C TYR A 142 2.78 5.90 -5.83
N VAL A 143 2.38 6.40 -4.66
CA VAL A 143 2.24 7.83 -4.39
C VAL A 143 3.38 8.32 -3.50
N GLU A 144 4.08 9.37 -3.95
CA GLU A 144 5.02 10.10 -3.10
C GLU A 144 4.27 11.11 -2.22
N ILE A 145 4.31 10.92 -0.91
CA ILE A 145 3.59 11.75 0.05
C ILE A 145 4.59 12.65 0.76
N SER A 146 4.35 13.96 0.74
CA SER A 146 5.15 14.95 1.47
C SER A 146 4.29 15.76 2.44
N GLY A 147 4.92 16.31 3.48
CA GLY A 147 4.27 17.18 4.46
C GLY A 147 3.60 16.42 5.61
N ASP A 148 2.48 16.96 6.12
CA ASP A 148 1.78 16.46 7.29
C ASP A 148 0.58 15.60 6.90
N PHE A 149 0.86 14.32 6.61
CA PHE A 149 -0.14 13.33 6.23
C PHE A 149 -1.14 13.02 7.37
N PRO A 150 -0.72 12.81 8.64
CA PRO A 150 -1.65 12.65 9.75
C PRO A 150 -2.57 13.85 9.94
N GLY A 151 -2.08 15.08 9.77
CA GLY A 151 -2.89 16.29 9.82
C GLY A 151 -3.93 16.36 8.70
N PHE A 152 -3.59 15.91 7.49
CA PHE A 152 -4.57 15.75 6.40
C PHE A 152 -5.62 14.68 6.72
N LEU A 153 -5.20 13.51 7.22
CA LEU A 153 -6.12 12.44 7.63
C LEU A 153 -7.09 12.90 8.71
N ALA A 154 -6.65 13.74 9.65
CA ALA A 154 -7.52 14.30 10.69
C ALA A 154 -8.68 15.15 10.11
N ASN A 155 -8.54 15.67 8.89
CA ASN A 155 -9.58 16.42 8.17
C ASN A 155 -10.54 15.53 7.36
N CYS A 156 -10.42 14.21 7.47
CA CYS A 156 -11.25 13.22 6.77
C CYS A 156 -12.11 12.38 7.75
N PRO A 157 -13.01 12.98 8.55
CA PRO A 157 -13.71 12.29 9.65
C PRO A 157 -14.66 11.17 9.21
N ALA A 158 -14.99 11.10 7.92
CA ALA A 158 -15.85 10.06 7.35
C ALA A 158 -15.07 8.86 6.79
N LEU A 159 -13.74 8.85 6.89
CA LEU A 159 -12.90 7.82 6.27
C LEU A 159 -13.19 6.45 6.91
N GLU A 160 -13.55 5.50 6.06
CA GLU A 160 -13.89 4.11 6.37
C GLU A 160 -12.77 3.17 5.88
N ASP A 161 -12.15 3.48 4.74
CA ASP A 161 -11.09 2.69 4.10
C ASP A 161 -9.85 3.54 3.79
N LEU A 162 -8.68 3.08 4.26
CA LEU A 162 -7.38 3.63 3.89
C LEU A 162 -6.49 2.52 3.33
N VAL A 163 -6.12 2.65 2.06
CA VAL A 163 -5.23 1.71 1.37
C VAL A 163 -4.01 2.47 0.85
N MET A 164 -2.83 2.01 1.23
CA MET A 164 -1.54 2.59 0.84
C MET A 164 -0.62 1.47 0.36
N ILE A 165 -0.25 1.49 -0.92
CA ILE A 165 0.59 0.46 -1.54
C ILE A 165 1.74 1.13 -2.27
N GLU A 166 2.98 0.69 -2.01
CA GLU A 166 4.20 1.21 -2.64
C GLU A 166 4.31 2.75 -2.56
N CYS A 167 3.79 3.34 -1.48
CA CYS A 167 3.86 4.78 -1.24
C CYS A 167 5.18 5.16 -0.55
N SER A 168 5.70 6.34 -0.83
CA SER A 168 6.97 6.85 -0.27
C SER A 168 6.78 8.19 0.46
N GLY A 169 7.80 8.62 1.21
CA GLY A 169 7.81 9.90 1.91
C GLY A 169 7.13 9.93 3.29
N VAL A 170 6.50 8.82 3.71
CA VAL A 170 6.00 8.63 5.08
C VAL A 170 6.95 7.73 5.86
N THR A 171 7.74 8.31 6.78
CA THR A 171 8.65 7.51 7.63
C THR A 171 7.90 6.82 8.78
N ASN A 172 7.03 7.55 9.48
CA ASN A 172 6.24 7.02 10.60
C ASN A 172 4.77 7.24 10.31
N LEU A 173 4.01 6.16 10.13
CA LEU A 173 2.59 6.27 9.84
C LEU A 173 1.80 6.30 11.14
N SER A 174 1.24 7.46 11.47
CA SER A 174 0.34 7.62 12.62
C SER A 174 -1.07 7.93 12.13
N VAL A 175 -2.01 7.00 12.35
CA VAL A 175 -3.42 7.17 12.02
C VAL A 175 -4.12 7.89 13.17
N PRO A 176 -4.63 9.11 12.95
CA PRO A 176 -5.18 9.95 14.01
C PRO A 176 -6.44 9.34 14.66
N HIS A 177 -6.59 9.56 15.96
CA HIS A 177 -7.74 9.07 16.74
C HIS A 177 -9.10 9.64 16.28
N GLN A 178 -9.08 10.78 15.56
CA GLN A 178 -10.25 11.42 14.99
C GLN A 178 -10.93 10.57 13.89
N LEU A 179 -10.22 9.59 13.32
CA LEU A 179 -10.74 8.64 12.34
C LEU A 179 -11.57 7.53 13.01
N HIS A 180 -12.64 7.95 13.66
CA HIS A 180 -13.56 7.08 14.40
C HIS A 180 -14.44 6.20 13.50
N LYS A 181 -14.40 6.34 12.17
CA LYS A 181 -15.11 5.48 11.22
C LYS A 181 -14.21 4.52 10.46
N LEU A 182 -12.89 4.63 10.63
CA LEU A 182 -11.95 3.82 9.89
C LEU A 182 -12.10 2.35 10.30
N GLN A 183 -12.46 1.51 9.33
CA GLN A 183 -12.73 0.10 9.51
C GLN A 183 -11.66 -0.75 8.83
N HIS A 184 -11.10 -0.29 7.71
CA HIS A 184 -10.10 -1.03 6.93
C HIS A 184 -8.84 -0.19 6.75
N LEU A 185 -7.69 -0.77 7.13
CA LEU A 185 -6.37 -0.18 6.93
C LEU A 185 -5.47 -1.20 6.25
N VAL A 186 -4.98 -0.86 5.06
CA VAL A 186 -4.07 -1.69 4.26
C VAL A 186 -2.80 -0.91 3.97
N ILE A 187 -1.66 -1.49 4.32
CA ILE A 187 -0.33 -0.92 4.12
C ILE A 187 0.55 -1.99 3.48
N GLU A 188 1.01 -1.78 2.25
CA GLU A 188 1.84 -2.74 1.55
C GLU A 188 3.07 -2.09 0.93
N GLU A 189 4.23 -2.74 1.06
CA GLU A 189 5.46 -2.41 0.34
C GLU A 189 5.91 -0.95 0.55
N MET A 190 5.75 -0.45 1.77
CA MET A 190 6.18 0.89 2.16
C MET A 190 7.47 0.85 2.98
N ASP A 191 8.33 1.84 2.78
CA ASP A 191 9.54 2.07 3.58
C ASP A 191 9.24 2.82 4.89
N VAL A 192 8.19 2.40 5.60
CA VAL A 192 7.85 2.93 6.93
C VAL A 192 8.74 2.30 8.01
N GLU A 193 9.04 3.04 9.07
CA GLU A 193 9.76 2.57 10.25
C GLU A 193 8.82 2.13 11.38
N THR A 194 7.63 2.74 11.47
CA THR A 194 6.60 2.39 12.46
C THR A 194 5.20 2.63 11.91
N VAL A 195 4.23 1.86 12.42
CA VAL A 195 2.80 2.06 12.17
C VAL A 195 2.07 2.16 13.50
N GLU A 196 1.38 3.26 13.73
CA GLU A 196 0.53 3.49 14.90
C GLU A 196 -0.90 3.79 14.44
N CYS A 197 -1.88 3.04 14.94
CA CYS A 197 -3.28 3.25 14.62
C CYS A 197 -4.15 3.34 15.86
N HIS A 198 -4.79 4.51 16.02
CA HIS A 198 -5.65 4.81 17.17
C HIS A 198 -7.15 4.73 16.88
N ALA A 199 -7.54 4.31 15.67
CA ALA A 199 -8.95 4.19 15.27
C ALA A 199 -9.70 3.12 16.10
N ALA A 200 -10.79 3.53 16.75
CA ALA A 200 -11.56 2.65 17.63
C ALA A 200 -12.44 1.64 16.87
N GLU A 201 -12.85 1.96 15.65
CA GLU A 201 -13.74 1.11 14.83
C GLU A 201 -12.98 0.22 13.85
N LEU A 202 -11.64 0.16 13.93
CA LEU A 202 -10.82 -0.64 13.04
C LEU A 202 -11.21 -2.13 13.15
N ALA A 203 -11.66 -2.71 12.04
CA ALA A 203 -12.14 -4.09 11.94
C ALA A 203 -11.16 -4.98 11.17
N HIS A 204 -10.46 -4.42 10.18
CA HIS A 204 -9.52 -5.14 9.33
C HIS A 204 -8.22 -4.37 9.20
N PHE A 205 -7.12 -5.05 9.46
CA PHE A 205 -5.77 -4.53 9.28
C PHE A 205 -4.95 -5.47 8.40
N GLU A 206 -4.31 -4.94 7.38
CA GLU A 206 -3.39 -5.67 6.51
C GLU A 206 -2.07 -4.92 6.40
N TYR A 207 -0.98 -5.64 6.66
CA TYR A 207 0.38 -5.14 6.53
C TYR A 207 1.21 -6.11 5.70
N LYS A 208 1.94 -5.59 4.71
CA LYS A 208 2.98 -6.31 3.98
C LYS A 208 4.23 -5.43 3.87
N GLY A 209 5.39 -5.95 4.26
CA GLY A 209 6.66 -5.24 4.07
C GLY A 209 7.71 -5.54 5.13
N ASN A 210 8.57 -4.56 5.41
CA ASN A 210 9.66 -4.66 6.37
C ASN A 210 9.19 -4.96 7.79
N GLU A 211 10.05 -5.56 8.59
CA GLU A 211 9.76 -5.84 9.99
C GLU A 211 9.79 -4.56 10.83
N ILE A 212 8.63 -4.09 11.27
CA ILE A 212 8.51 -2.84 12.03
C ILE A 212 7.63 -2.97 13.26
N PRO A 213 7.75 -2.06 14.24
CA PRO A 213 6.76 -1.90 15.29
C PRO A 213 5.40 -1.48 14.70
N ILE A 214 4.36 -2.24 15.05
CA ILE A 214 2.97 -1.95 14.69
C ILE A 214 2.16 -1.83 15.98
N VAL A 215 1.67 -0.64 16.29
CA VAL A 215 0.87 -0.36 17.49
C VAL A 215 -0.58 -0.12 17.08
N LEU A 216 -1.45 -1.08 17.37
CA LEU A 216 -2.90 -0.93 17.18
C LEU A 216 -3.56 -0.62 18.54
N ASN A 217 -4.51 0.30 18.61
CA ASN A 217 -5.16 0.59 19.88
C ASN A 217 -6.01 -0.60 20.37
N GLY A 218 -5.86 -0.97 21.65
CA GLY A 218 -6.52 -2.12 22.28
C GLY A 218 -8.05 -2.02 22.42
N ARG A 219 -8.65 -0.89 22.04
CA ARG A 219 -10.12 -0.69 21.98
C ARG A 219 -10.72 -0.96 20.60
N SER A 220 -9.91 -1.33 19.61
CA SER A 220 -10.36 -1.64 18.26
C SER A 220 -11.37 -2.79 18.22
N LYS A 221 -12.30 -2.75 17.26
CA LYS A 221 -13.22 -3.86 16.92
C LYS A 221 -12.56 -4.88 16.00
N LEU A 222 -11.24 -5.07 16.14
CA LEU A 222 -10.41 -5.76 15.18
C LEU A 222 -10.85 -7.22 15.03
N GLU A 223 -11.33 -7.57 13.84
CA GLU A 223 -11.83 -8.90 13.53
C GLU A 223 -10.78 -9.73 12.78
N LYS A 224 -10.10 -9.09 11.82
CA LYS A 224 -9.07 -9.72 10.99
C LYS A 224 -7.79 -8.91 10.98
N VAL A 225 -6.68 -9.60 11.17
CA VAL A 225 -5.33 -9.04 11.04
C VAL A 225 -4.54 -9.93 10.10
N THR A 226 -4.02 -9.33 9.03
CA THR A 226 -3.10 -9.98 8.09
C THR A 226 -1.75 -9.29 8.20
N ILE A 227 -0.68 -10.02 8.54
CA ILE A 227 0.68 -9.45 8.58
C ILE A 227 1.60 -10.34 7.75
N ARG A 228 2.28 -9.76 6.76
CA ARG A 228 3.26 -10.42 5.90
C ARG A 228 4.60 -9.69 6.01
N PHE A 229 5.51 -10.22 6.81
CA PHE A 229 6.85 -9.64 6.91
C PHE A 229 7.81 -10.28 5.90
N GLU A 230 8.63 -9.44 5.26
CA GLU A 230 9.61 -9.87 4.25
C GLU A 230 10.99 -10.22 4.84
N GLY A 231 11.24 -9.83 6.08
CA GLY A 231 12.47 -10.15 6.81
C GLY A 231 12.43 -11.53 7.50
N SER A 232 13.61 -11.98 7.95
CA SER A 232 13.85 -13.31 8.52
C SER A 232 13.43 -13.45 10.00
N ASN A 233 13.30 -12.33 10.73
CA ASN A 233 12.92 -12.26 12.15
C ASN A 233 11.43 -11.91 12.38
N GLY A 234 10.62 -11.89 11.32
CA GLY A 234 9.24 -11.42 11.33
C GLY A 234 8.36 -12.08 12.39
N LEU A 235 8.53 -13.37 12.65
CA LEU A 235 7.72 -14.08 13.67
C LEU A 235 7.89 -13.53 15.08
N ALA A 236 9.13 -13.35 15.54
CA ALA A 236 9.39 -12.85 16.89
C ALA A 236 8.77 -11.45 17.06
N ARG A 237 8.86 -10.63 16.01
CA ARG A 237 8.27 -9.29 16.00
C ARG A 237 6.75 -9.29 15.96
N VAL A 238 6.08 -10.19 15.22
CA VAL A 238 4.60 -10.29 15.29
C VAL A 238 4.15 -10.55 16.73
N PHE A 239 4.82 -11.45 17.46
CA PHE A 239 4.42 -11.78 18.83
C PHE A 239 4.75 -10.68 19.85
N THR A 240 5.72 -9.80 19.59
CA THR A 240 6.02 -8.64 20.45
C THR A 240 5.30 -7.36 20.04
N ALA A 241 5.04 -7.18 18.74
CA ALA A 241 4.39 -6.00 18.17
C ALA A 241 2.88 -6.03 18.39
N VAL A 242 2.29 -7.21 18.63
CA VAL A 242 0.85 -7.30 18.84
C VAL A 242 0.48 -7.72 20.27
N PRO A 243 0.68 -6.86 21.29
CA PRO A 243 -0.04 -6.94 22.57
C PRO A 243 -1.56 -6.70 22.43
N VAL A 244 -2.11 -6.69 21.21
CA VAL A 244 -3.49 -6.26 20.88
C VAL A 244 -4.34 -7.43 20.38
N ILE A 245 -3.76 -8.62 20.19
CA ILE A 245 -4.48 -9.83 19.72
C ILE A 245 -5.48 -10.35 20.77
N PHE A 246 -5.58 -9.70 21.94
CA PHE A 246 -6.51 -10.13 22.99
C PHE A 246 -7.96 -10.31 22.49
N ARG A 247 -8.40 -9.65 21.39
CA ARG A 247 -9.78 -9.72 20.86
C ARG A 247 -9.93 -10.13 19.39
N VAL A 248 -8.85 -10.40 18.67
CA VAL A 248 -8.92 -10.68 17.22
C VAL A 248 -9.54 -12.05 16.98
N LYS A 249 -10.44 -12.17 15.99
CA LYS A 249 -11.08 -13.44 15.64
C LYS A 249 -10.23 -14.26 14.67
N ILE A 250 -9.61 -13.59 13.68
CA ILE A 250 -8.80 -14.19 12.62
C ILE A 250 -7.45 -13.50 12.57
N LEU A 251 -6.39 -14.26 12.76
CA LEU A 251 -5.01 -13.80 12.61
C LEU A 251 -4.33 -14.60 11.52
N ASP A 252 -4.01 -13.95 10.42
CA ASP A 252 -3.23 -14.51 9.32
C ASP A 252 -1.84 -13.88 9.34
N VAL A 253 -0.83 -14.70 9.69
CA VAL A 253 0.56 -14.27 9.77
C VAL A 253 1.35 -15.05 8.75
N GLN A 254 2.01 -14.32 7.85
CA GLN A 254 3.00 -14.87 6.95
C GLN A 254 4.36 -14.26 7.31
N ALA A 255 5.35 -15.11 7.50
CA ALA A 255 6.72 -14.68 7.74
C ALA A 255 7.67 -15.55 6.93
N GLN A 256 8.71 -14.92 6.39
CA GLN A 256 9.83 -15.64 5.83
C GLN A 256 10.83 -15.97 6.95
N ILE A 257 11.33 -17.20 7.01
CA ILE A 257 12.38 -17.58 7.97
C ILE A 257 13.62 -17.97 7.18
N SER A 258 14.79 -17.46 7.58
CA SER A 258 16.04 -17.94 7.02
C SER A 258 16.43 -19.30 7.62
N ALA A 259 16.88 -20.25 6.80
CA ALA A 259 17.21 -21.64 7.20
C ALA A 259 18.23 -21.76 8.37
N TYR A 260 18.93 -20.68 8.71
CA TYR A 260 19.99 -20.65 9.71
C TYR A 260 19.63 -19.92 11.01
N GLU A 261 18.46 -19.29 11.10
CA GLU A 261 18.05 -18.66 12.34
C GLU A 261 17.57 -19.71 13.33
N GLN A 262 18.40 -19.93 14.35
CA GLN A 262 17.91 -20.50 15.58
C GLN A 262 16.83 -19.56 16.11
N LEU A 263 15.60 -20.05 16.26
CA LEU A 263 14.57 -19.42 17.10
C LEU A 263 15.16 -19.25 18.51
N GLN A 264 15.93 -18.18 18.73
CA GLN A 264 16.51 -17.87 20.02
C GLN A 264 15.36 -17.37 20.87
N LYS A 265 14.80 -18.30 21.67
CA LYS A 265 13.89 -18.06 22.81
C LYS A 265 13.07 -16.79 22.63
N VAL A 266 12.04 -16.83 21.78
CA VAL A 266 10.94 -15.87 21.89
C VAL A 266 10.49 -15.94 23.35
N ALA A 267 10.62 -14.82 24.07
CA ALA A 267 10.26 -14.76 25.47
C ALA A 267 8.79 -15.20 25.60
N PRO A 268 8.43 -16.04 26.60
CA PRO A 268 7.04 -16.41 26.80
C PRO A 268 6.24 -15.12 26.96
N GLY A 269 5.42 -14.82 25.95
CA GLY A 269 4.53 -13.68 26.00
C GLY A 269 3.57 -13.80 27.20
N PRO A 270 3.00 -12.68 27.66
CA PRO A 270 2.13 -12.67 28.84
C PRO A 270 1.03 -13.75 28.73
N HIS A 271 0.78 -14.46 29.83
CA HIS A 271 -0.26 -15.49 29.88
C HIS A 271 -1.63 -14.90 29.44
N GLY A 272 -2.32 -15.55 28.49
CA GLY A 272 -3.65 -15.14 28.03
C GLY A 272 -3.71 -14.29 26.74
N MET A 273 -2.65 -14.26 25.92
CA MET A 273 -2.57 -13.44 24.69
C MET A 273 -3.64 -13.73 23.61
N PHE A 274 -4.30 -14.89 23.60
CA PHE A 274 -5.14 -15.35 22.48
C PHE A 274 -6.56 -15.83 22.86
N MET A 275 -7.13 -15.32 23.95
CA MET A 275 -8.40 -15.85 24.50
C MET A 275 -9.63 -15.75 23.58
N HIS A 276 -9.57 -14.94 22.52
CA HIS A 276 -10.67 -14.74 21.56
C HIS A 276 -10.33 -15.18 20.12
N LEU A 277 -9.12 -15.69 19.90
CA LEU A 277 -8.65 -16.11 18.59
C LEU A 277 -9.35 -17.40 18.17
N ARG A 278 -10.08 -17.34 17.05
CA ARG A 278 -10.79 -18.51 16.49
C ARG A 278 -9.97 -19.22 15.43
N HIS A 279 -9.27 -18.44 14.61
CA HIS A 279 -8.46 -18.95 13.51
C HIS A 279 -7.09 -18.28 13.54
N MET A 280 -6.05 -19.09 13.49
CA MET A 280 -4.67 -18.65 13.32
C MET A 280 -4.07 -19.41 12.15
N THR A 281 -3.70 -18.67 11.10
CA THR A 281 -2.88 -19.20 10.01
C THR A 281 -1.48 -18.66 10.18
N CYS A 282 -0.50 -19.54 10.32
CA CYS A 282 0.91 -19.17 10.31
C CYS A 282 1.56 -19.85 9.11
N LEU A 283 1.82 -19.09 8.05
CA LEU A 283 2.54 -19.58 6.88
C LEU A 283 4.00 -19.17 6.98
N LEU A 284 4.88 -20.16 6.92
CA LEU A 284 6.31 -19.97 7.03
C LEU A 284 6.99 -20.39 5.75
N VAL A 285 7.61 -19.41 5.11
CA VAL A 285 8.36 -19.63 3.88
C VAL A 285 9.83 -19.74 4.27
N VAL A 286 10.43 -20.90 4.04
CA VAL A 286 11.87 -21.12 4.24
C VAL A 286 12.54 -21.17 2.87
N PRO A 287 13.25 -20.13 2.44
CA PRO A 287 14.02 -20.17 1.21
C PRO A 287 15.22 -21.11 1.44
N SER A 288 15.21 -22.29 0.81
CA SER A 288 16.32 -23.23 0.89
C SER A 288 17.06 -23.32 -0.43
N ILE A 289 18.39 -23.10 -0.39
CA ILE A 289 19.28 -23.22 -1.55
C ILE A 289 19.58 -24.71 -1.85
N LYS A 290 19.27 -25.64 -0.92
CA LYS A 290 19.48 -27.08 -1.10
C LYS A 290 18.34 -27.88 -0.46
N PRO A 291 17.66 -28.77 -1.20
CA PRO A 291 16.66 -29.64 -0.61
C PRO A 291 17.34 -30.56 0.42
N ASN A 292 16.79 -30.63 1.64
CA ASN A 292 17.08 -31.62 2.70
C ASN A 292 18.28 -31.40 3.66
N THR A 293 18.57 -30.19 4.16
CA THR A 293 19.54 -30.04 5.28
C THR A 293 19.02 -29.41 6.57
N ASP A 294 17.76 -28.99 6.66
CA ASP A 294 17.37 -28.05 7.72
C ASP A 294 16.73 -28.73 8.94
N ASN A 295 17.55 -28.89 10.00
CA ASN A 295 17.12 -29.23 11.37
C ASN A 295 16.36 -28.09 12.08
N GLY A 296 16.03 -26.98 11.39
CA GLY A 296 15.35 -25.82 11.97
C GLY A 296 13.84 -26.01 12.26
N VAL A 297 13.25 -27.12 11.83
CA VAL A 297 11.79 -27.32 11.80
C VAL A 297 11.14 -27.61 13.16
N PHE A 298 11.91 -27.86 14.23
CA PHE A 298 11.36 -28.44 15.48
C PHE A 298 10.81 -27.46 16.53
N GLN A 299 10.88 -26.14 16.36
CA GLN A 299 10.46 -25.20 17.42
C GLN A 299 9.04 -24.63 17.28
N LEU A 300 8.34 -24.86 16.17
CA LEU A 300 7.00 -24.29 15.92
C LEU A 300 5.87 -25.01 16.67
N VAL A 301 6.05 -26.30 16.95
CA VAL A 301 5.04 -27.14 17.61
C VAL A 301 4.74 -26.67 19.05
N HIS A 302 5.64 -25.89 19.68
CA HIS A 302 5.49 -25.44 21.06
C HIS A 302 4.55 -24.23 21.24
N TYR A 303 4.22 -23.50 20.18
CA TYR A 303 3.37 -22.31 20.25
C TYR A 303 1.88 -22.64 20.03
N GLY A 304 1.56 -23.57 19.12
CA GLY A 304 0.20 -24.04 18.89
C GLY A 304 -0.42 -24.76 20.10
N SER A 305 0.42 -25.44 20.91
CA SER A 305 -0.02 -26.15 22.11
C SER A 305 -0.45 -25.24 23.28
N ARG A 306 -0.39 -23.91 23.13
CA ARG A 306 -0.81 -22.94 24.17
C ARG A 306 -2.15 -22.27 23.90
N ASN A 307 -2.84 -22.61 22.80
CA ASN A 307 -4.20 -22.14 22.53
C ASN A 307 -5.23 -23.27 22.78
N PRO A 308 -5.97 -23.26 23.90
CA PRO A 308 -6.91 -24.33 24.23
C PRO A 308 -8.24 -24.29 23.45
N ALA A 309 -8.47 -23.33 22.54
CA ALA A 309 -9.81 -23.05 22.00
C ALA A 309 -9.91 -22.87 20.46
N GLY A 310 -8.84 -23.04 19.67
CA GLY A 310 -8.89 -22.83 18.22
C GLY A 310 -8.03 -23.81 17.43
N ASP A 311 -8.47 -24.13 16.21
CA ASP A 311 -7.70 -24.93 15.24
C ASP A 311 -6.51 -24.10 14.75
N VAL A 312 -5.29 -24.57 15.02
CA VAL A 312 -4.05 -23.98 14.53
C VAL A 312 -3.60 -24.77 13.30
N ALA A 313 -3.76 -24.19 12.11
CA ALA A 313 -3.20 -24.76 10.89
C ALA A 313 -1.78 -24.20 10.68
N LEU A 314 -0.78 -25.06 10.89
CA LEU A 314 0.60 -24.78 10.48
C LEU A 314 0.76 -25.30 9.05
N GLY A 315 0.81 -24.38 8.09
CA GLY A 315 1.13 -24.69 6.69
C GLY A 315 2.64 -24.47 6.46
N TYR A 316 3.29 -25.45 5.85
CA TYR A 316 4.69 -25.36 5.43
C TYR A 316 4.74 -25.58 3.92
N ASP A 317 5.11 -24.55 3.17
CA ASP A 317 5.35 -24.69 1.73
C ASP A 317 6.85 -24.50 1.47
N LEU A 318 7.48 -25.59 1.03
CA LEU A 318 8.85 -25.59 0.54
C LEU A 318 8.80 -25.24 -0.95
N PHE A 319 9.15 -24.01 -1.30
CA PHE A 319 9.38 -23.64 -2.70
C PHE A 319 10.87 -23.78 -3.02
N ALA A 320 11.18 -24.66 -3.99
CA ALA A 320 12.45 -24.66 -4.69
C ALA A 320 12.29 -23.86 -6.00
N PRO A 321 13.30 -23.09 -6.44
CA PRO A 321 13.24 -22.30 -7.67
C PRO A 321 13.11 -23.16 -8.95
#